data_AF-A0A939MRQ7-F1
#
_entry.id   AF-A0A939MRQ7-F1
#
_cell.length_a   1.000
_cell.length_b   1.000
_cell.length_c   1.000
_cell.angle_alpha   90.00
_cell.angle_beta   90.00
_cell.angle_gamma   90.00
#
_symmetry.space_group_name_H-M   'P 1'
#
loop_
_entity.id
_entity.type
_entity.pdbx_description
1 polymer ?
#
loop_
_entity_poly.entity_id
_entity_poly.type
_entity_poly.pdbx_seq_one_letter_code
_entity_poly.pdbx_strand_id
1 'polypeptide(L)'
;MGYGERNTWVGMVVGLLGLIVYIAWIGPQAGAGPVEEIDWVGPMLWTIGGAIAIAVVGGILWSIVAGMRDPEERHIEDVRDREIARLGDRVGQAFLVIGMLGALVLCAARADWFWIANALYLAFALSAIIGGIARVIVYRGGMP
;
A
#
# COMPACT_ATOMS: atom_id res chain seq x y z
N MET A 1 -14.62 1.48 15.85
CA MET A 1 -13.50 2.00 15.03
C MET A 1 -14.06 3.15 14.22
N GLY A 2 -13.40 4.31 14.24
CA GLY A 2 -13.79 5.44 13.40
C GLY A 2 -13.57 5.14 11.92
N TYR A 3 -14.16 5.93 11.03
CA TYR A 3 -14.03 5.76 9.57
C TYR A 3 -12.57 5.74 9.11
N GLY A 4 -11.76 6.69 9.58
CA GLY A 4 -10.34 6.79 9.26
C GLY A 4 -9.51 5.58 9.71
N GLU A 5 -9.78 5.06 10.92
CA GLU A 5 -9.10 3.86 11.45
C GLU A 5 -9.44 2.63 10.60
N ARG A 6 -10.72 2.43 10.26
CA ARG A 6 -11.16 1.27 9.48
C ARG A 6 -10.62 1.31 8.05
N ASN A 7 -10.65 2.48 7.40
CA ASN A 7 -10.09 2.64 6.06
C ASN A 7 -8.57 2.37 6.05
N THR A 8 -7.86 2.80 7.10
CA THR A 8 -6.43 2.51 7.28
C THR A 8 -6.19 1.00 7.37
N TRP A 9 -6.96 0.28 8.20
CA TRP A 9 -6.87 -1.18 8.30
C TRP A 9 -7.13 -1.89 6.98
N VAL A 10 -8.17 -1.48 6.24
CA VAL A 10 -8.50 -2.07 4.93
C VAL A 10 -7.33 -1.87 3.96
N GLY A 11 -6.82 -0.64 3.83
CA GLY A 11 -5.69 -0.36 2.95
C GLY A 11 -4.44 -1.17 3.29
N MET A 12 -4.11 -1.29 4.58
CA MET A 12 -2.98 -2.11 5.04
C MET A 12 -3.14 -3.59 4.71
N VAL A 13 -4.30 -4.16 5.03
CA VAL A 13 -4.57 -5.59 4.81
C VAL A 13 -4.57 -5.89 3.32
N VAL A 14 -5.21 -5.04 2.51
CA VAL A 14 -5.23 -5.19 1.04
C VAL A 14 -3.81 -5.08 0.48
N GLY A 15 -3.00 -4.13 0.94
CA GLY A 15 -1.60 -4.00 0.52
C GLY A 15 -0.75 -5.22 0.89
N LEU A 16 -0.89 -5.71 2.13
CA LEU A 16 -0.18 -6.90 2.61
C LEU A 16 -0.59 -8.15 1.83
N LEU A 17 -1.90 -8.34 1.59
CA LEU A 17 -2.40 -9.45 0.79
C LEU A 17 -1.93 -9.36 -0.67
N GLY A 18 -1.96 -8.15 -1.26
CA GLY A 18 -1.42 -7.92 -2.61
C GLY A 18 0.04 -8.33 -2.72
N LEU A 19 0.87 -7.95 -1.73
CA LEU A 19 2.27 -8.35 -1.66
C LEU A 19 2.43 -9.87 -1.55
N ILE A 20 1.68 -10.52 -0.66
CA ILE A 20 1.74 -12.00 -0.48
C ILE A 20 1.32 -12.72 -1.76
N VAL A 21 0.23 -12.27 -2.40
CA VAL A 21 -0.27 -12.85 -3.66
C VAL A 21 0.77 -12.70 -4.76
N TYR A 22 1.38 -11.52 -4.90
CA TYR A 22 2.42 -11.28 -5.89
C TYR A 22 3.65 -12.18 -5.69
N ILE A 23 4.15 -12.27 -4.45
CA ILE A 23 5.29 -13.13 -4.11
C ILE A 23 4.95 -14.61 -4.35
N ALA A 24 3.74 -15.05 -3.98
CA ALA A 24 3.30 -16.43 -4.23
C ALA A 24 3.17 -16.75 -5.73
N TRP A 25 2.87 -15.75 -6.56
CA TRP A 25 2.75 -15.91 -8.01
C TRP A 25 4.13 -15.99 -8.68
N ILE A 26 5.03 -15.06 -8.38
CA ILE A 26 6.34 -14.95 -9.04
C ILE A 26 7.41 -15.82 -8.38
N GLY A 27 7.34 -16.02 -7.06
CA GLY A 27 8.35 -16.76 -6.29
C GLY A 27 8.69 -18.15 -6.85
N PRO A 28 7.71 -18.98 -7.25
CA PRO A 28 7.98 -20.27 -7.88
C PRO A 28 8.72 -20.16 -9.22
N GLN A 29 8.47 -19.10 -9.99
CA GLN A 29 9.07 -18.88 -11.31
C GLN A 29 10.53 -18.42 -11.17
N ALA A 30 10.80 -17.58 -10.15
CA ALA A 30 12.15 -17.11 -9.83
C ALA A 30 13.10 -18.23 -9.37
N GLY A 31 12.58 -19.35 -8.88
CA GLY A 31 13.39 -20.52 -8.49
C GLY A 31 13.62 -21.53 -9.61
N ALA A 32 12.91 -21.43 -10.74
CA ALA A 32 12.85 -22.47 -11.77
C ALA A 32 13.57 -22.11 -13.08
N GLY A 33 13.89 -20.83 -13.33
CA GLY A 33 14.50 -20.39 -14.57
C GLY A 33 15.20 -19.02 -14.49
N PRO A 34 15.80 -18.55 -15.59
CA PRO A 34 16.41 -17.23 -15.66
C PRO A 34 15.39 -16.13 -15.36
N VAL A 35 15.76 -15.14 -14.56
CA VAL A 35 14.86 -14.03 -14.16
C VAL A 35 14.36 -13.20 -15.35
N GLU A 36 15.09 -13.21 -16.47
CA GLU A 36 14.80 -12.48 -17.71
C GLU A 36 13.58 -13.04 -18.45
N GLU A 37 13.23 -14.31 -18.23
CA GLU A 37 12.10 -14.97 -18.90
C GLU A 37 10.79 -14.85 -18.11
N ILE A 38 10.86 -14.29 -16.89
CA ILE A 38 9.70 -14.20 -16.00
C ILE A 38 8.83 -13.02 -16.44
N ASP A 39 7.58 -13.30 -16.81
CA ASP A 39 6.58 -12.26 -17.03
C ASP A 39 6.09 -11.69 -15.70
N TRP A 40 6.87 -10.76 -15.16
CA TRP A 40 6.59 -10.10 -13.89
C TRP A 40 5.61 -8.93 -14.02
N VAL A 41 5.44 -8.39 -15.23
CA VAL A 41 4.68 -7.17 -15.48
C VAL A 41 3.20 -7.40 -15.24
N GLY A 42 2.64 -8.47 -15.82
CA GLY A 42 1.22 -8.82 -15.68
C GLY A 42 0.77 -8.99 -14.21
N PRO A 43 1.41 -9.86 -13.42
CA PRO A 43 1.09 -10.04 -12.01
C PRO A 43 1.27 -8.76 -11.18
N MET A 44 2.31 -7.98 -11.45
CA MET A 44 2.57 -6.72 -10.73
C MET A 44 1.44 -5.71 -10.99
N LEU A 45 1.05 -5.52 -12.25
CA LEU A 45 -0.05 -4.63 -12.60
C LEU A 45 -1.39 -5.09 -12.02
N TRP A 46 -1.65 -6.39 -12.01
CA TRP A 46 -2.87 -6.94 -11.39
C TRP A 46 -2.92 -6.70 -9.88
N THR A 47 -1.80 -6.87 -9.18
CA THR A 47 -1.78 -6.66 -7.72
C THR A 47 -1.87 -5.18 -7.36
N ILE A 48 -1.17 -4.29 -8.07
CA ILE A 48 -1.28 -2.84 -7.87
C ILE A 48 -2.68 -2.35 -8.23
N GLY A 49 -3.13 -2.67 -9.45
CA GLY A 49 -4.43 -2.24 -9.97
C GLY A 49 -5.59 -2.80 -9.14
N GLY A 50 -5.50 -4.07 -8.76
CA GLY A 50 -6.47 -4.72 -7.88
C GLY A 50 -6.53 -4.07 -6.50
N ALA A 51 -5.39 -3.77 -5.88
CA ALA A 51 -5.35 -3.07 -4.59
C ALA A 51 -5.99 -1.67 -4.66
N ILE A 52 -5.67 -0.91 -5.71
CA ILE A 52 -6.26 0.42 -5.95
C ILE A 52 -7.76 0.30 -6.17
N ALA A 53 -8.21 -0.63 -7.02
CA ALA A 53 -9.62 -0.84 -7.29
C ALA A 53 -10.39 -1.22 -6.02
N ILE A 54 -9.85 -2.13 -5.20
CA ILE A 54 -10.46 -2.52 -3.91
C ILE A 54 -10.55 -1.32 -2.97
N ALA A 55 -9.50 -0.51 -2.86
CA ALA A 55 -9.50 0.67 -2.01
C ALA A 55 -10.56 1.70 -2.46
N VAL A 56 -10.64 1.97 -3.76
CA VAL A 56 -11.60 2.93 -4.34
C VAL A 56 -13.04 2.43 -4.17
N VAL A 57 -13.31 1.20 -4.60
CA VAL A 57 -14.66 0.60 -4.51
C VAL A 57 -15.08 0.47 -3.05
N GLY A 58 -14.17 0.05 -2.17
CA GLY A 58 -14.42 -0.03 -0.72
C GLY A 58 -14.77 1.32 -0.11
N GLY A 59 -14.06 2.38 -0.49
CA GLY A 59 -14.36 3.75 -0.07
C GLY A 59 -15.73 4.23 -0.55
N ILE A 60 -16.05 4.02 -1.83
CA ILE A 60 -17.33 4.42 -2.44
C ILE A 60 -18.49 3.67 -1.79
N LEU A 61 -18.45 2.34 -1.74
CA LEU A 61 -19.51 1.52 -1.15
C LEU A 61 -19.76 1.93 0.31
N TRP A 62 -18.70 2.25 1.05
CA TRP A 62 -18.87 2.73 2.41
C TRP A 62 -19.53 4.09 2.48
N SER A 63 -19.12 5.06 1.66
CA SER A 63 -19.76 6.38 1.65
C SER A 63 -21.26 6.30 1.37
N ILE A 64 -21.67 5.37 0.50
CA ILE A 64 -23.09 5.12 0.19
C ILE A 64 -23.79 4.51 1.41
N VAL A 65 -23.25 3.45 2.01
CA VAL A 65 -23.85 2.76 3.16
C VAL A 65 -23.95 3.68 4.38
N ALA A 66 -22.93 4.51 4.63
CA ALA A 66 -22.94 5.48 5.72
C ALA A 66 -24.02 6.55 5.49
N GLY A 67 -24.09 7.14 4.30
CA GLY A 67 -25.11 8.14 3.96
C GLY A 67 -26.55 7.60 3.99
N MET A 68 -26.75 6.29 3.78
CA MET A 68 -28.06 5.65 3.92
C MET A 68 -28.47 5.41 5.39
N ARG A 69 -27.50 5.21 6.29
CA ARG A 69 -27.77 4.93 7.71
C ARG A 69 -28.00 6.21 8.51
N ASP A 70 -27.21 7.24 8.23
CA ASP A 70 -27.31 8.52 8.94
C ASP A 70 -27.12 9.69 7.95
N PRO A 71 -28.20 10.30 7.46
CA PRO A 71 -28.12 11.41 6.51
C PRO A 71 -27.46 12.67 7.09
N GLU A 72 -27.43 12.78 8.42
CA GLU A 72 -26.84 13.92 9.15
C GLU A 72 -25.39 13.70 9.58
N GLU A 73 -24.83 12.48 9.44
CA GLU A 73 -23.37 12.24 9.59
C GLU A 73 -22.61 12.91 8.44
N ARG A 74 -22.44 14.23 8.57
CA ARG A 74 -21.45 14.98 7.80
C ARG A 74 -20.09 14.40 8.15
N HIS A 75 -19.57 13.54 7.27
CA HIS A 75 -18.17 13.09 7.22
C HIS A 75 -17.26 14.30 6.97
N ILE A 76 -17.13 15.18 7.97
CA ILE A 76 -16.11 16.20 8.00
C ILE A 76 -14.89 15.48 8.55
N GLU A 77 -13.89 15.29 7.69
CA GLU A 77 -12.56 14.82 8.10
C GLU A 77 -12.10 15.69 9.28
N ASP A 78 -12.04 15.10 10.47
CA ASP A 78 -11.65 15.81 11.68
C ASP A 78 -10.17 16.25 11.53
N VAL A 79 -9.81 17.37 12.17
CA VAL A 79 -8.43 17.87 12.21
C VAL A 79 -7.48 16.74 12.64
N ARG A 80 -7.92 15.91 13.60
CA ARG A 80 -7.19 14.74 14.06
C ARG A 80 -6.93 13.71 12.96
N ASP A 81 -7.95 13.35 12.17
CA ASP A 81 -7.80 12.34 11.11
C ASP A 81 -6.82 12.83 10.04
N ARG A 82 -6.83 14.14 9.75
CA ARG A 82 -5.91 14.77 8.80
C ARG A 82 -4.47 14.79 9.31
N GLU A 83 -4.26 15.01 10.60
CA GLU A 83 -2.93 14.95 11.21
C GLU A 83 -2.38 13.51 11.24
N ILE A 84 -3.23 12.54 11.56
CA ILE A 84 -2.88 11.11 11.50
C ILE A 84 -2.51 10.70 10.07
N ALA A 85 -3.27 11.18 9.07
CA ALA A 85 -2.96 10.92 7.66
C ALA A 85 -1.56 11.43 7.29
N ARG A 86 -1.25 12.69 7.61
CA ARG A 86 0.06 13.32 7.35
C ARG A 86 1.22 12.59 8.03
N LEU A 87 1.04 12.15 9.28
CA LEU A 87 2.07 11.39 9.99
C LEU A 87 2.35 10.07 9.26
N GLY A 88 1.29 9.32 8.92
CA GLY A 88 1.43 8.06 8.17
C GLY A 88 2.12 8.26 6.83
N ASP A 89 1.80 9.34 6.10
CA ASP A 89 2.44 9.66 4.83
C ASP A 89 3.94 9.95 5.01
N ARG A 90 4.31 10.72 6.05
CA ARG A 90 5.71 11.03 6.36
C ARG A 90 6.52 9.78 6.70
N VAL A 91 5.94 8.84 7.46
CA VAL A 91 6.58 7.57 7.80
C VAL A 91 6.74 6.68 6.57
N GLY A 92 5.69 6.56 5.74
CA GLY A 92 5.73 5.78 4.51
C GLY A 92 6.73 6.33 3.49
N GLN A 93 6.82 7.65 3.37
CA GLN A 93 7.71 8.33 2.42
C GLN A 93 9.18 7.92 2.58
N ALA A 94 9.64 7.65 3.80
CA ALA A 94 11.01 7.18 4.02
C ALA A 94 11.31 5.88 3.23
N PHE A 95 10.36 4.95 3.19
CA PHE A 95 10.51 3.68 2.46
C PHE A 95 10.49 3.88 0.94
N LEU A 96 9.67 4.82 0.45
CA LEU A 96 9.68 5.19 -0.97
C LEU A 96 11.04 5.78 -1.38
N VAL A 97 11.62 6.66 -0.56
CA VAL A 97 12.95 7.23 -0.80
C VAL A 97 14.02 6.14 -0.81
N ILE A 98 14.00 5.23 0.17
CA ILE A 98 14.93 4.09 0.21
C ILE A 98 14.77 3.22 -1.04
N GLY A 99 13.54 2.93 -1.46
CA GLY A 99 13.24 2.18 -2.66
C GLY A 99 13.77 2.85 -3.93
N MET A 100 13.57 4.16 -4.07
CA MET A 100 14.09 4.94 -5.19
C MET A 100 15.63 4.92 -5.22
N LEU A 101 16.29 5.11 -4.06
CA LEU A 101 17.75 5.02 -3.98
C LEU A 101 18.24 3.60 -4.34
N GLY A 102 17.56 2.56 -3.86
CA GLY A 102 17.84 1.18 -4.24
C GLY A 102 17.70 0.94 -5.74
N ALA A 103 16.63 1.46 -6.35
CA ALA A 103 16.43 1.39 -7.79
C ALA A 103 17.53 2.12 -8.57
N LEU A 104 17.99 3.29 -8.11
CA LEU A 104 19.12 4.00 -8.73
C LEU A 104 20.42 3.18 -8.66
N VAL A 105 20.69 2.52 -7.54
CA VAL A 105 21.86 1.64 -7.40
C VAL A 105 21.74 0.44 -8.34
N LEU A 106 20.56 -0.18 -8.45
CA LEU A 106 20.30 -1.28 -9.38
C LEU A 106 20.46 -0.85 -10.85
N CYS A 107 19.98 0.34 -11.21
CA CYS A 107 20.20 0.92 -12.53
C CYS A 107 21.70 1.14 -12.80
N ALA A 108 22.45 1.68 -11.84
CA ALA A 108 23.89 1.89 -11.97
C ALA A 108 24.64 0.56 -12.15
N ALA A 109 24.18 -0.51 -11.50
CA ALA A 109 24.69 -1.86 -11.66
C ALA A 109 24.22 -2.58 -12.93
N ARG A 110 23.36 -1.94 -13.75
CA ARG A 110 22.70 -2.55 -14.93
C ARG A 110 21.98 -3.86 -14.56
N ALA A 111 21.37 -3.90 -13.38
CA ALA A 111 20.57 -5.03 -12.97
C ALA A 111 19.38 -5.21 -13.93
N ASP A 112 18.89 -6.44 -14.02
CA ASP A 112 17.70 -6.72 -14.82
C ASP A 112 16.48 -5.93 -14.33
N TRP A 113 15.59 -5.60 -15.27
CA TRP A 113 14.37 -4.83 -15.05
C TRP A 113 13.49 -5.46 -13.98
N PHE A 114 13.51 -6.80 -13.88
CA PHE A 114 12.88 -7.57 -12.83
C PHE A 114 13.27 -7.07 -11.43
N TRP A 115 14.57 -6.93 -11.15
CA TRP A 115 15.05 -6.53 -9.83
C TRP A 115 14.68 -5.09 -9.49
N ILE A 116 14.79 -4.20 -10.47
CA ILE A 116 14.45 -2.79 -10.31
C ILE A 116 12.95 -2.65 -10.00
N ALA A 117 12.10 -3.33 -10.76
CA ALA A 117 10.66 -3.29 -10.57
C ALA A 117 10.24 -3.90 -9.23
N ASN A 118 10.78 -5.06 -8.86
CA ASN A 118 10.49 -5.71 -7.58
C ASN A 118 10.96 -4.88 -6.38
N ALA A 119 12.12 -4.21 -6.48
CA ALA A 119 12.60 -3.31 -5.43
C ALA A 119 11.64 -2.13 -5.21
N LEU A 120 11.16 -1.52 -6.30
CA LEU A 120 10.16 -0.44 -6.23
C LEU A 120 8.81 -0.94 -5.70
N TYR A 121 8.35 -2.12 -6.16
CA TYR A 121 7.14 -2.75 -5.66
C TYR A 121 7.19 -2.98 -4.15
N LEU A 122 8.30 -3.55 -3.68
CA LEU A 122 8.52 -3.82 -2.26
C LEU A 122 8.54 -2.51 -1.46
N ALA A 123 9.21 -1.48 -1.95
CA ALA A 123 9.23 -0.17 -1.30
C ALA A 123 7.84 0.45 -1.19
N PHE A 124 7.02 0.33 -2.23
CA PHE A 124 5.64 0.77 -2.22
C PHE A 124 4.80 0.00 -1.20
N ALA A 125 4.92 -1.34 -1.18
CA ALA A 125 4.22 -2.18 -0.22
C ALA A 125 4.63 -1.89 1.22
N LEU A 126 5.93 -1.75 1.50
CA LEU A 126 6.45 -1.40 2.82
C LEU A 126 5.98 -0.02 3.27
N SER A 127 6.00 0.98 2.38
CA SER A 127 5.46 2.31 2.65
C SER A 127 4.00 2.26 3.08
N ALA A 128 3.17 1.51 2.35
CA ALA A 128 1.75 1.36 2.66
C ALA A 128 1.51 0.65 4.00
N ILE A 129 2.24 -0.44 4.26
CA ILE A 129 2.10 -1.23 5.49
C ILE A 129 2.56 -0.41 6.70
N ILE A 130 3.76 0.16 6.65
CA ILE A 130 4.38 0.84 7.80
C ILE A 130 3.70 2.18 8.06
N GLY A 131 3.38 2.95 7.02
CA GLY A 131 2.57 4.16 7.15
C GLY A 131 1.19 3.86 7.75
N GLY A 132 0.57 2.74 7.39
CA GLY A 132 -0.66 2.28 8.00
C GLY A 132 -0.51 1.83 9.45
N ILE A 133 0.53 1.07 9.80
CA ILE A 133 0.82 0.67 11.20
C ILE A 133 0.96 1.92 12.07
N ALA A 134 1.71 2.92 11.60
CA ALA A 134 1.89 4.17 12.32
C ALA A 134 0.55 4.87 12.58
N ARG A 135 -0.34 4.93 11.59
CA ARG A 135 -1.70 5.47 11.75
C ARG A 135 -2.50 4.70 12.80
N VAL A 136 -2.51 3.36 12.74
CA VAL A 136 -3.24 2.51 13.70
C VAL A 136 -2.72 2.69 15.12
N ILE A 137 -1.41 2.82 15.31
CA ILE A 137 -0.81 3.08 16.63
C ILE A 137 -1.32 4.41 17.18
N VAL A 138 -1.36 5.47 16.37
CA VAL A 138 -1.85 6.79 16.82
C VAL A 138 -3.36 6.79 17.07
N TYR A 139 -4.15 6.07 16.28
CA TYR A 139 -5.58 5.89 16.54
C TYR A 139 -5.85 5.25 17.90
N ARG A 140 -4.97 4.36 18.38
CA ARG A 140 -5.12 3.63 19.66
C ARG A 140 -4.40 4.28 20.84
N GLY A 141 -3.26 4.92 20.60
CA GLY A 141 -2.37 5.44 21.62
C GLY A 141 -2.53 6.94 21.91
N GLY A 142 -3.27 7.66 21.07
CA GLY A 142 -3.31 9.13 21.12
C GLY A 142 -2.15 9.77 20.34
N MET A 143 -2.32 11.03 19.95
CA MET A 143 -1.27 11.80 19.28
C MET A 143 -0.22 12.22 20.33
N PRO A 144 1.09 12.09 20.05
CA PRO A 144 2.13 12.61 20.94
C PRO A 144 2.12 14.14 21.04
#